data_AF-A0AAU3WNC2-F1
#
_entry.id   AF-A0AAU3WNC2-F1
#
_cell.length_a   1.000
_cell.length_b   1.000
_cell.length_c   1.000
_cell.angle_alpha   90.00
_cell.angle_beta   90.00
_cell.angle_gamma   90.00
#
_symmetry.space_group_name_H-M   'P 1'
#
loop_
_entity.id
_entity.type
_entity.pdbx_description
1 polymer ?
#
loop_
_entity_poly.entity_id
_entity_poly.type
_entity_poly.pdbx_seq_one_letter_code
_entity_poly.pdbx_strand_id
1 'polypeptide(L)'
;MKPRAEVEEVWPRDGRIGIVGRLVGVSAGAAGGAWRLTVTRRSSVGQVLRYDAELDGERFSCAWDVADLAAYDDGFSGADQWDLHLTDGRRTLRVGRRLDDIRGKKAIYVYPRQAVPGAGFDVRPYFTVEDNLSLECRALSPERRA
;
A
#
# COMPACT_ATOMS: atom_id res chain seq x y z
N MET A 1 14.91 -17.10 -8.96
CA MET A 1 13.64 -16.69 -8.31
C MET A 1 13.27 -15.30 -8.81
N LYS A 2 12.00 -15.02 -9.15
CA LYS A 2 11.59 -13.66 -9.57
C LYS A 2 11.60 -12.73 -8.33
N PRO A 3 12.22 -11.53 -8.41
CA PRO A 3 12.23 -10.58 -7.29
C PRO A 3 10.83 -10.15 -6.84
N ARG A 4 10.61 -10.03 -5.52
CA ARG A 4 9.31 -9.65 -4.93
C ARG A 4 9.51 -8.87 -3.63
N ALA A 5 8.52 -8.06 -3.27
CA ALA A 5 8.36 -7.49 -1.95
C ALA A 5 7.23 -8.25 -1.23
N GLU A 6 7.59 -9.11 -0.29
CA GLU A 6 6.64 -9.92 0.48
C GLU A 6 6.30 -9.20 1.78
N VAL A 7 5.06 -8.73 1.91
CA VAL A 7 4.55 -8.10 3.14
C VAL A 7 4.14 -9.19 4.14
N GLU A 8 4.54 -8.99 5.39
CA GLU A 8 4.30 -9.92 6.49
C GLU A 8 3.32 -9.33 7.50
N GLU A 9 3.46 -8.03 7.77
CA GLU A 9 2.65 -7.29 8.73
C GLU A 9 2.08 -6.03 8.08
N VAL A 10 0.82 -5.72 8.42
CA VAL A 10 0.11 -4.52 7.97
C VAL A 10 -0.59 -3.91 9.17
N TRP A 11 -0.30 -2.64 9.46
CA TRP A 11 -0.75 -1.91 10.65
C TRP A 11 -1.54 -0.65 10.27
N PRO A 12 -2.84 -0.76 9.95
CA PRO A 12 -3.69 0.38 9.63
C PRO A 12 -4.38 0.90 10.90
N ARG A 13 -3.77 1.88 11.57
CA ARG A 13 -4.28 2.49 12.80
C ARG A 13 -3.81 3.93 12.94
N ASP A 14 -4.53 4.70 13.74
CA ASP A 14 -4.13 6.04 14.20
C ASP A 14 -3.83 7.02 13.06
N GLY A 15 -4.59 6.94 11.96
CA GLY A 15 -4.38 7.79 10.78
C GLY A 15 -3.14 7.40 9.97
N ARG A 16 -2.54 6.24 10.24
CA ARG A 16 -1.34 5.76 9.56
C ARG A 16 -1.56 4.37 9.00
N ILE A 17 -0.77 4.04 7.98
CA ILE A 17 -0.61 2.67 7.51
C ILE A 17 0.88 2.34 7.56
N GLY A 18 1.21 1.34 8.36
CA GLY A 18 2.54 0.74 8.42
C GLY A 18 2.56 -0.62 7.72
N ILE A 19 3.66 -0.95 7.05
CA ILE A 19 3.92 -2.29 6.51
C ILE A 19 5.34 -2.73 6.86
N VAL A 20 5.49 -4.02 7.11
CA VAL A 20 6.79 -4.67 7.30
C VAL A 20 6.82 -5.94 6.46
N GLY A 21 7.98 -6.23 5.87
CA GLY A 21 8.14 -7.42 5.03
C GLY A 21 9.58 -7.71 4.66
N ARG A 22 9.77 -8.55 3.65
CA ARG A 22 11.07 -8.92 3.09
C ARG A 22 11.13 -8.78 1.58
N LEU A 23 12.29 -8.36 1.08
CA LEU A 23 12.65 -8.46 -0.32
C LEU A 23 13.16 -9.87 -0.61
N VAL A 24 12.52 -10.55 -1.54
CA VAL A 24 12.88 -11.92 -1.92
C VAL A 24 13.47 -11.93 -3.31
N GLY A 25 14.63 -12.58 -3.48
CA GLY A 25 15.32 -12.63 -4.76
C GLY A 25 16.03 -11.33 -5.16
N VAL A 26 16.28 -10.43 -4.20
CA VAL A 26 17.11 -9.22 -4.34
C VAL A 26 18.40 -9.48 -3.58
N SER A 27 19.56 -9.37 -4.23
CA SER A 27 20.84 -9.62 -3.55
C SER A 27 21.13 -8.52 -2.52
N ALA A 28 21.79 -8.87 -1.41
CA ALA A 28 22.10 -7.94 -0.32
C ALA A 28 22.83 -6.66 -0.77
N GLY A 29 23.75 -6.77 -1.75
CA GLY A 29 24.44 -5.60 -2.32
C GLY A 29 23.54 -4.67 -3.15
N ALA A 30 22.39 -5.14 -3.63
CA ALA A 30 21.37 -4.33 -4.30
C ALA A 30 20.30 -3.79 -3.32
N ALA A 31 20.23 -4.34 -2.11
CA ALA A 31 19.32 -3.88 -1.06
C ALA A 31 19.81 -2.58 -0.39
N GLY A 32 21.11 -2.25 -0.43
CA GLY A 32 21.67 -1.03 0.17
C GLY A 32 21.34 0.30 -0.55
N GLY A 33 20.49 0.30 -1.58
CA GLY A 33 20.02 1.51 -2.25
C GLY A 33 18.90 2.24 -1.49
N ALA A 34 18.63 3.50 -1.85
CA ALA A 34 17.47 4.22 -1.30
C ALA A 34 16.18 3.67 -1.91
N TRP A 35 15.48 2.82 -1.16
CA TRP A 35 14.18 2.30 -1.56
C TRP A 35 13.07 3.26 -1.18
N ARG A 36 12.03 3.29 -2.01
CA ARG A 36 10.80 4.04 -1.74
C ARG A 36 9.58 3.17 -1.96
N LEU A 37 8.57 3.40 -1.14
CA LEU A 37 7.21 2.97 -1.41
C LEU A 37 6.55 3.97 -2.35
N THR A 38 5.99 3.48 -3.45
CA THR A 38 5.06 4.24 -4.28
C THR A 38 3.65 3.72 -4.07
N VAL A 39 2.70 4.66 -3.89
CA VAL A 39 1.27 4.38 -3.80
C VAL A 39 0.63 5.06 -5.00
N THR A 40 0.24 4.27 -5.99
CA THR A 40 -0.20 4.74 -7.31
C THR A 40 -1.70 4.54 -7.49
N ARG A 41 -2.44 5.58 -7.84
CA ARG A 41 -3.87 5.48 -8.13
C ARG A 41 -4.10 4.67 -9.39
N ARG A 42 -5.05 3.72 -9.37
CA ARG A 42 -5.31 2.87 -10.53
C ARG A 42 -6.17 3.56 -11.59
N SER A 43 -7.08 4.43 -11.18
CA SER A 43 -8.00 5.15 -12.07
C SER A 43 -7.35 6.31 -12.82
N SER A 44 -6.18 6.80 -12.39
CA SER A 44 -5.53 7.99 -12.94
C SER A 44 -4.02 7.80 -13.09
N VAL A 45 -3.54 7.91 -14.33
CA VAL A 45 -2.11 7.77 -14.64
C VAL A 45 -1.35 8.97 -14.06
N GLY A 46 -0.25 8.70 -13.36
CA GLY A 46 0.66 9.73 -12.85
C GLY A 46 0.37 10.22 -11.43
N GLN A 47 -0.76 9.86 -10.83
CA GLN A 47 -1.06 10.15 -9.43
C GLN A 47 -0.34 9.15 -8.53
N VAL A 48 0.79 9.58 -7.96
CA VAL A 48 1.72 8.74 -7.19
C VAL A 48 2.18 9.48 -5.93
N LEU A 49 1.84 8.93 -4.77
CA LEU A 49 2.46 9.26 -3.50
C LEU A 49 3.77 8.47 -3.34
N ARG A 50 4.77 9.07 -2.70
CA ARG A 50 6.10 8.46 -2.51
C ARG A 50 6.54 8.63 -1.07
N TYR A 51 6.99 7.53 -0.47
CA TYR A 51 7.48 7.48 0.90
C TYR A 51 8.81 6.75 0.94
N ASP A 52 9.65 7.09 1.91
CA ASP A 52 10.88 6.35 2.15
C ASP A 52 10.57 4.95 2.68
N ALA A 53 11.40 3.99 2.27
CA ALA A 53 11.37 2.63 2.77
C ALA A 53 12.72 2.33 3.42
N GLU A 54 12.69 2.01 4.72
CA GLU A 54 13.88 1.60 5.45
C GLU A 54 14.18 0.14 5.15
N LEU A 55 15.45 -0.17 4.90
CA LEU A 55 15.92 -1.55 4.73
C LEU A 55 16.98 -1.90 5.76
N ASP A 56 16.84 -3.10 6.32
CA ASP A 56 17.84 -3.80 7.11
C ASP A 56 18.06 -5.20 6.50
N GLY A 57 19.14 -5.33 5.74
CA GLY A 57 19.37 -6.49 4.88
C GLY A 57 18.22 -6.67 3.87
N GLU A 58 17.49 -7.79 3.97
CA GLU A 58 16.32 -8.05 3.14
C GLU A 58 15.01 -7.54 3.75
N ARG A 59 15.01 -7.17 5.03
CA ARG A 59 13.80 -6.68 5.71
C ARG A 59 13.54 -5.24 5.27
N PHE A 60 12.30 -4.92 4.96
CA PHE A 60 11.86 -3.56 4.72
C PHE A 60 10.79 -3.13 5.72
N SER A 61 10.72 -1.83 5.99
CA SER A 61 9.58 -1.21 6.67
C SER A 61 9.22 0.13 6.02
N CYS A 62 7.92 0.44 6.00
CA CYS A 62 7.40 1.72 5.54
C CYS A 62 6.22 2.11 6.41
N ALA A 63 6.06 3.41 6.65
CA ALA A 63 4.85 3.96 7.26
C ALA A 63 4.52 5.31 6.66
N TRP A 64 3.24 5.57 6.42
CA TRP A 64 2.77 6.83 5.87
C TRP A 64 1.45 7.28 6.51
N ASP A 65 1.16 8.56 6.38
CA ASP A 65 -0.09 9.16 6.85
C ASP A 65 -1.20 8.96 5.80
N VAL A 66 -2.41 8.65 6.25
CA VAL A 66 -3.55 8.54 5.34
C VAL A 66 -4.03 9.91 4.86
N ALA A 67 -3.73 10.99 5.59
CA ALA A 67 -4.08 12.36 5.23
C ALA A 67 -3.47 12.80 3.89
N ASP A 68 -2.33 12.22 3.50
CA ASP A 68 -1.69 12.51 2.21
C ASP A 68 -2.58 12.14 1.01
N LEU A 69 -3.56 11.24 1.20
CA LEU A 69 -4.54 10.90 0.18
C LEU A 69 -5.55 12.02 -0.08
N ALA A 70 -5.76 12.95 0.87
CA ALA A 70 -6.71 14.05 0.73
C ALA A 70 -6.39 14.97 -0.45
N ALA A 71 -5.11 15.08 -0.83
CA ALA A 71 -4.67 15.82 -2.01
C ALA A 71 -5.25 15.26 -3.34
N TYR A 72 -5.84 14.06 -3.31
CA TYR A 72 -6.44 13.38 -4.46
C TYR A 72 -7.95 13.20 -4.30
N ASP A 73 -8.58 13.94 -3.37
CA ASP A 73 -10.04 14.02 -3.32
C ASP A 73 -10.57 14.86 -4.48
N ASP A 74 -10.94 14.20 -5.57
CA ASP A 74 -11.58 14.80 -6.74
C ASP A 74 -13.11 14.59 -6.75
N GLY A 75 -13.70 14.25 -5.59
CA GLY A 75 -15.14 14.05 -5.47
C GLY A 75 -15.66 12.76 -6.12
N PHE A 76 -14.78 11.76 -6.31
CA PHE A 76 -15.19 10.47 -6.88
C PHE A 76 -16.34 9.82 -6.09
N SER A 77 -17.14 9.02 -6.81
CA SER A 77 -18.21 8.22 -6.21
C SER A 77 -17.81 6.75 -6.16
N GLY A 78 -18.29 6.02 -5.14
CA GLY A 78 -18.01 4.60 -4.98
C GLY A 78 -16.62 4.33 -4.40
N ALA A 79 -15.83 3.48 -5.07
CA ALA A 79 -14.53 3.04 -4.58
C ALA A 79 -13.43 3.29 -5.61
N ASP A 80 -12.25 3.67 -5.11
CA ASP A 80 -11.03 3.84 -5.88
C ASP A 80 -9.90 3.02 -5.27
N GLN A 81 -8.97 2.56 -6.10
CA GLN A 81 -7.95 1.59 -5.72
C GLN A 81 -6.56 2.16 -5.98
N TRP A 82 -5.65 1.92 -5.02
CA TRP A 82 -4.26 2.34 -5.11
C TRP A 82 -3.31 1.15 -4.95
N ASP A 83 -2.34 1.06 -5.85
CA ASP A 83 -1.39 -0.03 -5.92
C ASP A 83 -0.06 0.36 -5.24
N LEU A 84 0.45 -0.54 -4.39
CA LEU A 84 1.69 -0.36 -3.64
C LEU A 84 2.87 -1.04 -4.34
N HIS A 85 3.95 -0.30 -4.55
CA HIS A 85 5.20 -0.88 -5.05
C HIS A 85 6.41 -0.39 -4.25
N LEU A 86 7.41 -1.25 -4.07
CA LEU A 86 8.74 -0.84 -3.63
C LEU A 86 9.64 -0.62 -4.84
N THR A 87 10.42 0.46 -4.83
CA THR A 87 11.34 0.78 -5.92
C THR A 87 12.67 1.33 -5.43
N ASP A 88 13.77 0.89 -6.05
CA ASP A 88 15.12 1.45 -5.90
C ASP A 88 15.45 2.45 -7.04
N GLY A 89 14.44 2.87 -7.82
CA GLY A 89 14.57 3.69 -9.02
C GLY A 89 14.97 2.93 -10.29
N ARG A 90 15.45 1.69 -10.18
CA ARG A 90 15.78 0.80 -11.30
C ARG A 90 14.81 -0.38 -11.43
N ARG A 91 14.31 -0.86 -10.29
CA ARG A 91 13.38 -1.96 -10.12
C ARG A 91 12.12 -1.44 -9.48
N THR A 92 11.00 -2.09 -9.81
CA THR A 92 9.70 -1.82 -9.19
C THR A 92 9.09 -3.16 -8.85
N LEU A 93 8.84 -3.39 -7.56
CA LEU A 93 8.34 -4.63 -7.01
C LEU A 93 6.94 -4.40 -6.45
N ARG A 94 5.93 -5.10 -6.98
CA ARG A 94 4.58 -5.07 -6.41
C ARG A 94 4.63 -5.66 -5.01
N VAL A 95 4.11 -4.91 -4.02
CA VAL A 95 3.97 -5.40 -2.65
C VAL A 95 2.83 -6.42 -2.62
N GLY A 96 3.10 -7.61 -2.11
CA GLY A 96 2.12 -8.69 -1.98
C GLY A 96 2.52 -9.70 -0.94
N ARG A 97 1.71 -10.75 -0.76
CA ARG A 97 2.01 -11.85 0.16
C ARG A 97 1.63 -13.15 -0.53
N ARG A 98 2.61 -13.86 -1.08
CA ARG A 98 2.41 -15.04 -1.94
C ARG A 98 3.22 -16.25 -1.50
N LEU A 99 4.26 -16.03 -0.69
CA LEU A 99 5.15 -17.09 -0.20
C LEU A 99 4.72 -17.68 1.15
N ASP A 100 3.50 -17.37 1.60
CA ASP A 100 2.81 -18.19 2.58
C ASP A 100 1.95 -19.24 1.84
N ASP A 101 1.58 -20.29 2.57
CA ASP A 101 0.68 -21.34 2.08
C ASP A 101 -0.80 -20.92 2.17
N ILE A 102 -1.08 -19.62 2.30
CA ILE A 102 -2.42 -19.06 2.34
C ILE A 102 -2.78 -18.55 0.95
N ARG A 103 -3.96 -18.92 0.44
CA ARG A 103 -4.49 -18.45 -0.85
C ARG A 103 -5.80 -17.71 -0.65
N GLY A 104 -6.14 -16.82 -1.57
CA GLY A 104 -7.43 -16.12 -1.55
C GLY A 104 -7.52 -15.07 -0.43
N LYS A 105 -6.43 -14.36 -0.16
CA LYS A 105 -6.31 -13.48 1.01
C LYS A 105 -7.35 -12.36 1.04
N LYS A 106 -7.85 -11.95 -0.13
CA LYS A 106 -8.93 -10.97 -0.25
C LYS A 106 -10.17 -11.32 0.59
N ALA A 107 -10.49 -12.61 0.75
CA ALA A 107 -11.64 -13.07 1.53
C ALA A 107 -11.31 -13.34 3.01
N ILE A 108 -10.03 -13.36 3.37
CA ILE A 108 -9.54 -13.75 4.71
C ILE A 108 -9.14 -12.52 5.52
N TYR A 109 -8.39 -11.61 4.90
CA TYR A 109 -7.87 -10.42 5.57
C TYR A 109 -8.81 -9.24 5.37
N VAL A 110 -9.45 -8.82 6.46
CA VAL A 110 -10.26 -7.61 6.51
C VAL A 110 -9.59 -6.62 7.45
N TYR A 111 -9.09 -5.52 6.89
CA TYR A 111 -8.49 -4.44 7.64
C TYR A 111 -9.53 -3.35 8.00
N PRO A 112 -9.39 -2.70 9.16
CA PRO A 112 -10.24 -1.57 9.53
C PRO A 112 -10.12 -0.42 8.52
N ARG A 113 -11.23 0.30 8.32
CA ARG A 113 -11.24 1.56 7.58
C ARG A 113 -10.81 2.70 8.50
N GLN A 114 -10.11 3.66 7.93
CA GLN A 114 -9.68 4.89 8.59
C GLN A 114 -10.24 6.07 7.81
N ALA A 115 -10.79 7.05 8.51
CA ALA A 115 -11.15 8.32 7.88
C ALA A 115 -9.87 9.02 7.37
N VAL A 116 -9.97 9.70 6.25
CA VAL A 116 -8.90 10.52 5.70
C VAL A 116 -9.19 11.97 6.09
N PRO A 117 -8.40 12.59 6.98
CA PRO A 117 -8.66 13.96 7.41
C PRO A 117 -8.74 14.93 6.23
N GLY A 118 -9.81 15.73 6.18
CA GLY A 118 -10.02 16.70 5.09
C GLY A 118 -10.52 16.12 3.76
N ALA A 119 -10.88 14.84 3.71
CA ALA A 119 -11.42 14.19 2.50
C ALA A 119 -12.80 13.57 2.72
N GLY A 120 -13.58 13.50 1.63
CA GLY A 120 -14.90 12.89 1.55
C GLY A 120 -14.89 11.37 1.41
N PHE A 121 -13.83 10.67 1.83
CA PHE A 121 -13.69 9.22 1.74
C PHE A 121 -12.96 8.61 2.96
N ASP A 122 -13.13 7.30 3.15
CA ASP A 122 -12.32 6.50 4.06
C ASP A 122 -11.38 5.56 3.28
N VAL A 123 -10.30 5.11 3.90
CA VAL A 123 -9.30 4.22 3.29
C VAL A 123 -9.07 2.98 4.12
N ARG A 124 -8.78 1.85 3.46
CA ARG A 124 -8.23 0.64 4.10
C ARG A 124 -7.25 -0.08 3.20
N PRO A 125 -6.29 -0.82 3.77
CA PRO A 125 -5.58 -1.85 3.02
C PRO A 125 -6.52 -3.01 2.65
N TYR A 126 -6.21 -3.70 1.56
CA TYR A 126 -6.80 -4.98 1.21
C TYR A 126 -5.86 -5.79 0.32
N PHE A 127 -5.99 -7.11 0.33
CA PHE A 127 -5.33 -7.95 -0.65
C PHE A 127 -6.19 -8.08 -1.92
N THR A 128 -5.56 -7.99 -3.09
CA THR A 128 -6.22 -8.27 -4.37
C THR A 128 -6.45 -9.77 -4.56
N VAL A 129 -7.16 -10.14 -5.63
CA VAL A 129 -7.30 -11.54 -6.05
C VAL A 129 -5.96 -12.23 -6.37
N GLU A 130 -4.93 -11.45 -6.68
CA GLU A 130 -3.57 -11.95 -6.91
C GLU A 130 -2.70 -11.91 -5.64
N ASP A 131 -3.32 -11.70 -4.48
CA ASP A 131 -2.64 -11.54 -3.18
C ASP A 131 -1.60 -10.38 -3.18
N ASN A 132 -1.83 -9.31 -3.95
CA ASN A 132 -1.07 -8.05 -3.84
C ASN A 132 -1.71 -7.15 -2.77
N LEU A 133 -0.91 -6.43 -1.99
CA LEU A 133 -1.44 -5.44 -1.05
C LEU A 133 -1.76 -4.13 -1.78
N SER A 134 -2.95 -3.59 -1.56
CA SER A 134 -3.44 -2.35 -2.17
C SER A 134 -4.22 -1.53 -1.16
N LEU A 135 -4.55 -0.29 -1.47
CA LEU A 135 -5.53 0.50 -0.72
C LEU A 135 -6.84 0.60 -1.49
N GLU A 136 -7.94 0.59 -0.76
CA GLU A 136 -9.25 0.94 -1.27
C GLU A 136 -9.71 2.21 -0.56
N CYS A 137 -9.82 3.30 -1.30
CA CYS A 137 -10.52 4.50 -0.88
C CYS A 137 -12.00 4.35 -1.22
N ARG A 138 -12.90 4.70 -0.31
CA ARG A 138 -14.34 4.63 -0.54
C ARG A 138 -15.00 5.94 -0.14
N ALA A 139 -15.69 6.54 -1.10
CA ALA A 139 -16.46 7.75 -0.88
C ALA A 139 -17.43 7.55 0.29
N LEU A 140 -17.43 8.51 1.21
CA LEU A 140 -18.42 8.58 2.26
C LEU A 140 -19.78 8.83 1.62
N SER A 141 -20.82 8.21 2.18
CA SER A 141 -22.16 8.59 1.80
C SER A 141 -22.42 10.06 2.18
N PRO A 142 -23.34 10.76 1.50
CA PRO A 142 -23.64 12.16 1.79
C PRO A 142 -23.91 12.44 3.27
N GLU A 143 -24.53 11.50 3.99
CA GLU A 143 -24.82 11.65 5.43
C GLU A 143 -23.60 11.50 6.36
N ARG A 144 -22.45 11.04 5.86
CA ARG A 144 -21.20 10.86 6.63
C ARG A 144 -20.17 11.97 6.40
N ARG A 145 -20.50 13.02 5.64
CA ARG A 145 -19.59 14.13 5.28
C ARG A 145 -19.61 15.31 6.26
N ALA A 146 -20.42 15.26 7.31
CA ALA A 146 -20.59 16.34 8.30
C ALA A 146 -19.53 16.32 9.40
#